data_AF-A0A146KDM9-F1
#
_entry.id   AF-A0A146KDM9-F1
#
_cell.length_a   1.000
_cell.length_b   1.000
_cell.length_c   1.000
_cell.angle_alpha   90.00
_cell.angle_beta   90.00
_cell.angle_gamma   90.00
#
_symmetry.space_group_name_H-M   'P 1'
#
loop_
_entity.id
_entity.type
_entity.pdbx_description
1 polymer ?
#
loop_
_entity_poly.entity_id
_entity_poly.type
_entity_poly.pdbx_seq_one_letter_code
_entity_poly.pdbx_strand_id
1 'polypeptide(L)'
;ILTNFFIKDKEIDVMFAMNKADLIVFDVFDVVLVRPYKNPFDRFVHIEQHYNLTDFARQRLQAEKSALTKGLTQIEEVYKLITEEHLTCLLEHIVRCCLMRQ
;
A
#
# COMPACT_ATOMS: atom_id res chain seq x y z
N ILE A 1 -10.17 23.34 -3.39
CA ILE A 1 -10.59 22.61 -4.61
C ILE A 1 -10.32 21.13 -4.35
N LEU A 2 -11.27 20.42 -3.73
CA LEU A 2 -11.17 18.98 -3.38
C LEU A 2 -12.36 18.18 -3.93
N THR A 3 -13.18 18.79 -4.77
CA THR A 3 -14.43 18.23 -5.30
C THR A 3 -14.23 17.13 -6.35
N ASN A 4 -12.98 16.85 -6.74
CA ASN A 4 -12.67 15.94 -7.84
C ASN A 4 -12.30 14.52 -7.39
N PHE A 5 -12.38 14.20 -6.09
CA PHE A 5 -12.08 12.86 -5.58
C PHE A 5 -13.30 11.91 -5.50
N PHE A 6 -14.50 12.38 -5.81
CA PHE A 6 -15.68 11.52 -5.81
C PHE A 6 -15.82 10.83 -7.16
N ILE A 7 -15.35 9.59 -7.24
CA ILE A 7 -15.71 8.66 -8.31
C ILE A 7 -17.20 8.38 -8.16
N LYS A 8 -17.98 8.82 -9.15
CA LYS A 8 -19.43 8.65 -9.20
C LYS A 8 -19.78 7.27 -9.74
N ASP A 9 -19.28 6.22 -9.08
CA ASP A 9 -19.58 4.84 -9.45
C ASP A 9 -20.58 4.23 -8.48
N LYS A 10 -21.77 3.95 -9.04
CA LYS A 10 -23.01 3.40 -8.48
C LYS A 10 -24.02 4.38 -7.89
N GLU A 11 -25.25 4.11 -8.28
CA GLU A 11 -26.55 4.69 -7.91
C GLU A 11 -26.93 4.47 -6.43
N ILE A 12 -25.94 4.25 -5.57
CA ILE A 12 -26.12 4.10 -4.13
C ILE A 12 -25.62 5.39 -3.51
N ASP A 13 -26.50 6.11 -2.84
CA ASP A 13 -26.11 7.24 -1.99
C ASP A 13 -25.22 6.70 -0.87
N VAL A 14 -23.91 6.80 -1.07
CA VAL A 14 -22.88 6.34 -0.13
C VAL A 14 -23.08 7.01 1.23
N MET A 15 -23.52 8.28 1.26
CA MET A 15 -23.79 8.98 2.51
C MET A 15 -25.00 8.39 3.24
N PHE A 16 -26.05 8.01 2.51
CA PHE A 16 -27.20 7.31 3.09
C PHE A 16 -26.82 5.93 3.64
N ALA A 17 -25.99 5.17 2.92
CA ALA A 17 -25.50 3.87 3.38
C ALA A 17 -24.62 4.00 4.62
N MET A 18 -23.75 5.01 4.67
CA MET A 18 -22.89 5.31 5.83
C MET A 18 -23.72 5.71 7.06
N ASN A 19 -24.73 6.56 6.90
CA ASN A 19 -25.57 7.02 8.02
C ASN A 19 -26.40 5.91 8.68
N LYS A 20 -26.58 4.77 8.01
CA LYS A 20 -27.30 3.60 8.52
C LYS A 20 -26.39 2.48 9.02
N ALA A 21 -25.08 2.59 8.82
CA ALA A 21 -24.14 1.55 9.20
C ALA A 21 -23.79 1.67 10.69
N ASP A 22 -23.88 0.57 11.43
CA ASP A 22 -23.44 0.49 12.82
C ASP A 22 -21.89 0.52 12.94
N LEU A 23 -21.20 0.11 11.88
CA LEU A 23 -19.74 0.10 11.77
C LEU A 23 -19.32 0.37 10.33
N ILE A 24 -18.36 1.28 10.16
CA ILE A 24 -17.74 1.58 8.87
C ILE A 24 -16.24 1.33 9.01
N VAL A 25 -15.69 0.52 8.11
CA VAL A 25 -14.25 0.22 8.05
C VAL A 25 -13.69 0.89 6.79
N PHE A 26 -12.73 1.79 6.99
CA PHE A 26 -12.03 2.48 5.91
C PHE A 26 -10.61 1.95 5.78
N ASP A 27 -10.12 1.83 4.55
CA ASP A 27 -8.70 1.72 4.29
C ASP A 27 -8.06 3.10 4.51
N VAL A 28 -7.16 3.19 5.49
CA VAL A 28 -6.52 4.45 5.87
C VAL A 28 -5.67 5.01 4.72
N PHE A 29 -4.99 4.17 3.95
CA PHE A 29 -4.02 4.62 2.95
C PHE A 29 -4.61 4.82 1.55
N ASP A 30 -5.77 4.23 1.25
CA ASP A 30 -6.44 4.38 -0.04
C ASP A 30 -7.75 5.19 0.01
N VAL A 31 -8.29 5.44 1.21
CA VAL A 31 -9.55 6.18 1.37
C VAL A 31 -9.38 7.44 2.22
N VAL A 32 -8.63 7.38 3.32
CA VAL A 32 -8.59 8.48 4.30
C VAL A 32 -7.47 9.46 4.02
N LEU A 33 -6.27 8.97 3.70
CA LEU A 33 -5.07 9.79 3.58
C LEU A 33 -4.73 10.11 2.13
N VAL A 34 -4.42 11.38 1.86
CA VAL A 34 -3.78 11.77 0.60
C VAL A 34 -2.31 11.40 0.68
N ARG A 35 -1.87 10.50 -0.20
CA ARG A 35 -0.46 10.13 -0.30
C ARG A 35 0.34 11.26 -0.95
N PRO A 36 1.57 11.57 -0.48
CA PRO A 36 2.45 12.54 -1.12
C PRO A 36 3.15 11.96 -2.36
N TYR A 37 2.47 11.08 -3.09
CA TYR A 37 3.00 10.35 -4.23
C TYR A 37 2.03 10.47 -5.40
N LYS A 38 2.54 10.81 -6.58
CA LYS A 38 1.71 10.93 -7.79
C LYS A 38 1.38 9.54 -8.34
N ASN A 39 2.33 8.62 -8.32
CA ASN A 39 2.13 7.23 -8.68
C ASN A 39 2.21 6.35 -7.40
N PRO A 40 1.29 5.38 -7.20
CA PRO A 40 1.32 4.50 -6.03
C PRO A 40 2.62 3.69 -5.88
N PHE A 41 3.39 3.53 -6.96
CA PHE A 41 4.68 2.84 -6.97
C PHE A 41 5.86 3.75 -6.55
N ASP A 42 5.71 5.07 -6.56
CA ASP A 42 6.77 6.02 -6.17
C ASP A 42 7.23 5.80 -4.73
N ARG A 43 6.34 5.27 -3.88
CA ARG A 43 6.67 4.90 -2.49
C ARG A 43 7.78 3.86 -2.42
N PHE A 44 7.87 2.96 -3.40
CA PHE A 44 8.91 1.94 -3.43
C PHE A 44 10.26 2.54 -3.84
N VAL A 45 10.26 3.49 -4.76
CA VAL A 45 11.46 4.25 -5.15
C VAL A 45 11.98 5.05 -3.96
N HIS A 46 11.08 5.68 -3.20
CA HIS A 46 11.45 6.36 -1.96
C HIS A 46 12.12 5.39 -0.97
N ILE A 47 11.52 4.23 -0.72
CA ILE A 47 12.09 3.20 0.18
C ILE A 47 13.47 2.75 -0.32
N GLU A 48 13.60 2.47 -1.61
CA GLU A 48 14.87 2.10 -2.25
C GLU A 48 15.97 3.15 -2.01
N GLN A 49 15.65 4.43 -2.24
CA GLN A 49 16.60 5.53 -2.04
C GLN A 49 16.92 5.78 -0.56
N HIS A 50 15.91 5.73 0.30
CA HIS A 50 16.06 6.06 1.72
C HIS A 50 16.90 4.99 2.46
N TYR A 51 16.76 3.73 2.06
CA TYR A 51 17.44 2.60 2.71
C TYR A 51 18.58 2.00 1.87
N ASN A 52 18.94 2.61 0.74
CA ASN A 52 19.94 2.10 -0.21
C ASN A 52 19.68 0.65 -0.66
N LEU A 53 18.40 0.30 -0.83
CA LEU A 53 17.97 -1.03 -1.26
C LEU A 53 17.96 -1.11 -2.77
N THR A 54 19.15 -1.17 -3.37
CA THR A 54 19.34 -1.18 -4.82
C THR A 54 18.38 -2.17 -5.47
N ASP A 55 17.59 -1.72 -6.45
CA ASP A 55 16.68 -2.58 -7.23
C ASP A 55 15.42 -3.08 -6.48
N PHE A 56 15.21 -2.66 -5.23
CA PHE A 56 14.02 -3.01 -4.45
C PHE A 56 12.71 -2.63 -5.14
N ALA A 57 12.58 -1.41 -5.69
CA ALA A 57 11.35 -0.95 -6.29
C ALA A 57 10.93 -1.81 -7.49
N ARG A 58 11.91 -2.19 -8.32
CA ARG A 58 11.68 -3.09 -9.47
C ARG A 58 11.26 -4.47 -8.99
N GLN A 59 11.98 -5.05 -8.04
CA GLN A 59 11.67 -6.39 -7.50
C GLN A 59 10.31 -6.40 -6.83
N ARG A 60 9.97 -5.35 -6.08
CA ARG A 60 8.70 -5.21 -5.39
C ARG A 60 7.52 -5.16 -6.36
N LEU A 61 7.67 -4.47 -7.50
CA LEU A 61 6.65 -4.48 -8.58
C LEU A 61 6.51 -5.86 -9.22
N GLN A 62 7.62 -6.54 -9.49
CA GLN A 62 7.61 -7.87 -10.10
C GLN A 62 6.98 -8.93 -9.18
N ALA A 63 7.27 -8.84 -7.89
CA ALA A 63 6.65 -9.66 -6.85
C ALA A 63 5.13 -9.43 -6.80
N GLU A 64 4.66 -8.18 -6.81
CA GLU A 64 3.23 -7.84 -6.79
C GLU A 64 2.49 -8.42 -8.01
N LYS A 65 3.07 -8.29 -9.21
CA LYS A 65 2.51 -8.87 -10.44
C LYS A 65 2.47 -10.41 -10.40
N SER A 66 3.54 -11.01 -9.86
CA SER A 66 3.65 -12.46 -9.73
C SER A 66 2.66 -13.01 -8.71
N ALA A 67 2.48 -12.33 -7.57
CA ALA A 67 1.50 -12.66 -6.55
C ALA A 67 0.08 -12.61 -7.12
N LEU A 68 -0.26 -11.55 -7.86
CA LEU A 68 -1.56 -11.42 -8.52
C LEU A 68 -1.85 -12.58 -9.48
N THR A 69 -0.86 -12.97 -10.29
CA THR A 69 -0.99 -14.08 -11.23
C THR A 69 -1.17 -15.42 -10.52
N LYS A 70 -0.59 -15.57 -9.32
CA LYS A 70 -0.71 -16.76 -8.47
C LYS A 70 -1.94 -16.73 -7.54
N GLY A 71 -2.73 -15.66 -7.55
CA GLY A 71 -3.87 -15.49 -6.65
C GLY A 71 -3.47 -15.30 -5.18
N LEU A 72 -2.23 -14.88 -4.91
CA LEU A 72 -1.74 -14.59 -3.56
C LEU A 72 -2.29 -13.23 -3.14
N THR A 73 -2.85 -13.17 -1.94
CA THR A 73 -3.59 -11.98 -1.45
C THR A 73 -2.93 -11.36 -0.24
N GLN A 74 -2.08 -12.11 0.47
CA GLN A 74 -1.43 -11.64 1.68
C GLN A 74 -0.13 -10.91 1.34
N ILE A 75 0.15 -9.84 2.08
CA ILE A 75 1.32 -8.99 1.79
C ILE A 75 2.64 -9.75 2.06
N GLU A 76 2.65 -10.65 3.03
CA GLU A 76 3.78 -11.51 3.36
C GLU A 76 4.14 -12.45 2.20
N GLU A 77 3.12 -12.91 1.46
CA GLU A 77 3.32 -13.74 0.27
C GLU A 77 4.02 -12.97 -0.84
N VAL A 78 3.74 -11.67 -0.98
CA VAL A 78 4.45 -10.79 -1.92
C VAL A 78 5.91 -10.64 -1.52
N TYR A 79 6.20 -10.42 -0.24
CA TYR A 79 7.58 -10.25 0.22
C TYR A 79 8.42 -11.53 0.06
N LYS A 80 7.82 -12.72 0.18
CA LYS A 80 8.48 -14.01 -0.12
C LYS A 80 8.93 -14.17 -1.57
N LEU A 81 8.45 -13.32 -2.49
CA LEU A 81 8.84 -13.32 -3.91
C LEU A 81 9.97 -12.34 -4.23
N ILE A 82 10.49 -11.63 -3.23
CA ILE A 82 11.65 -10.71 -3.33
C ILE A 82 12.90 -11.45 -2.84
N THR A 83 14.10 -11.03 -3.26
CA THR A 83 15.36 -11.63 -2.83
C THR A 83 15.60 -11.47 -1.32
N GLU A 84 16.29 -12.44 -0.70
CA GLU A 84 16.54 -12.46 0.76
C GLU A 84 17.35 -11.24 1.25
N GLU A 85 18.27 -10.72 0.44
CA GLU A 85 19.09 -9.54 0.76
C GLU A 85 18.24 -8.30 1.09
N HIS A 86 17.10 -8.14 0.43
CA HIS A 86 16.17 -7.04 0.70
C HIS A 86 15.23 -7.33 1.88
N LEU A 87 14.88 -8.59 2.13
CA LEU A 87 14.02 -8.97 3.25
C LEU A 87 14.66 -8.65 4.60
N THR A 88 15.96 -8.90 4.78
CA THR A 88 16.66 -8.64 6.05
C THR A 88 16.64 -7.15 6.39
N CYS A 89 16.96 -6.29 5.42
CA CYS A 89 16.97 -4.85 5.64
C CYS A 89 15.55 -4.24 5.78
N LEU A 90 14.56 -4.75 5.03
CA LEU A 90 13.16 -4.36 5.20
C LEU A 90 12.60 -4.78 6.57
N LEU A 91 12.88 -6.00 7.03
CA LEU A 91 12.35 -6.49 8.31
C LEU A 91 12.95 -5.74 9.50
N GLU A 92 14.20 -5.29 9.42
CA GLU A 92 14.78 -4.47 10.50
C GLU A 92 14.21 -3.05 10.52
N HIS A 93 13.95 -2.45 9.36
CA HIS A 93 13.59 -1.04 9.25
C HIS A 93 12.09 -0.76 9.14
N ILE A 94 11.31 -1.57 8.41
CA ILE A 94 9.84 -1.44 8.35
C ILE A 94 9.23 -1.85 9.67
N VAL A 95 9.72 -2.91 10.34
CA VAL A 95 9.24 -3.26 11.69
C VAL A 95 9.57 -2.13 12.67
N ARG A 96 10.75 -1.49 12.58
CA ARG A 96 11.05 -0.28 13.35
C ARG A 96 10.13 0.89 12.99
N CYS A 97 9.91 1.21 11.72
CA CYS A 97 9.11 2.37 11.33
C CYS A 97 7.59 2.17 11.55
N CYS A 98 7.08 0.95 11.42
CA CYS A 98 5.67 0.63 11.62
C CYS A 98 5.32 0.33 13.09
N LEU A 99 6.27 -0.08 13.94
CA LEU A 99 6.03 -0.32 15.38
C LEU A 99 6.60 0.75 16.33
N MET A 100 7.42 1.70 15.87
CA MET A 100 8.01 2.75 16.72
C MET A 100 7.34 4.13 16.56
N ARG A 101 6.02 4.17 16.33
CA ARG A 101 5.20 5.32 16.70
C ARG A 101 4.08 4.86 17.62
N GLN A 102 4.45 4.54 18.85
CA GLN A 102 3.59 4.72 20.02
C GLN A 102 3.88 6.08 20.62
#